data_AF-A0A8T3ZCQ6-F1
#
_entry.id   AF-A0A8T3ZCQ6-F1
#
_cell.length_a   1.000
_cell.length_b   1.000
_cell.length_c   1.000
_cell.angle_alpha   90.00
_cell.angle_beta   90.00
_cell.angle_gamma   90.00
#
_symmetry.space_group_name_H-M   'P 1'
#
loop_
_entity.id
_entity.type
_entity.pdbx_description
1 polymer ?
#
loop_
_entity_poly.entity_id
_entity_poly.type
_entity_poly.pdbx_seq_one_letter_code
_entity_poly.pdbx_strand_id
1 'polypeptide(L)'
;MVAFRKFLGENDMMAYLAMMAPRLKEMHRVLKPIGSLYLHCDPTASHYLKILMDGVFGFRNYRNEIIWQRTFAGKPIYRNIPKNSDIILWYTKTDDYFFTPILIPLSDEDKATFNFDDGDGRGPYNTQPIINPGDRPNLKYIYKDLKGREWQPPNNGWRFNEERMHQLESDRRLSFGKTIREKYYLLEREQKGKQLPNIWADIPIVGQEERLGYPTQKPEALFRAHNRGWQQRGGLSTRPLLWLRYGDCQRSAPKSSMDWD
;
A
#
# COMPACT_ATOMS: atom_id res chain seq x y z
N MET A 1 -25.00 -15.59 10.52
CA MET A 1 -25.47 -14.74 11.63
C MET A 1 -25.73 -15.49 12.95
N VAL A 2 -26.18 -16.76 12.93
CA VAL A 2 -26.43 -17.53 14.17
C VAL A 2 -25.22 -17.58 15.12
N ALA A 3 -24.02 -17.82 14.59
CA ALA A 3 -22.78 -17.84 15.40
C ALA A 3 -22.51 -16.48 16.08
N PHE A 4 -22.64 -15.37 15.35
CA PHE A 4 -22.50 -14.02 15.91
C PHE A 4 -23.55 -13.72 16.98
N ARG A 5 -24.82 -14.10 16.77
CA ARG A 5 -25.87 -13.87 17.78
C ARG A 5 -25.62 -14.68 19.05
N LYS A 6 -25.13 -15.92 18.94
CA LYS A 6 -24.75 -16.75 20.11
C LYS A 6 -23.55 -16.15 20.85
N PHE A 7 -22.58 -15.59 20.13
CA PHE A 7 -21.35 -15.05 20.72
C PHE A 7 -21.54 -13.65 21.33
N LEU A 8 -22.23 -12.74 20.64
CA LEU A 8 -22.41 -11.34 21.04
C LEU A 8 -23.69 -11.09 21.84
N GLY A 9 -24.68 -11.97 21.74
CA GLY A 9 -26.03 -11.72 22.24
C GLY A 9 -26.78 -10.69 21.39
N GLU A 10 -27.83 -10.11 21.98
CA GLU A 10 -28.64 -9.06 21.36
C GLU A 10 -28.19 -7.68 21.83
N ASN A 11 -27.50 -6.97 20.95
CA ASN A 11 -27.00 -5.61 21.20
C ASN A 11 -26.85 -4.85 19.89
N ASP A 12 -26.49 -3.57 19.99
CA ASP A 12 -26.33 -2.67 18.84
C ASP A 12 -25.29 -3.16 17.84
N MET A 13 -24.22 -3.80 18.31
CA MET A 13 -23.21 -4.39 17.42
C MET A 13 -23.80 -5.54 16.59
N MET A 14 -24.59 -6.42 17.21
CA MET A 14 -25.27 -7.51 16.52
C MET A 14 -26.28 -6.97 15.49
N ALA A 15 -27.04 -5.93 15.84
CA ALA A 15 -27.96 -5.25 14.92
C ALA A 15 -27.21 -4.63 13.74
N TYR A 16 -26.09 -3.96 13.99
CA TYR A 16 -25.20 -3.39 12.98
C TYR A 16 -24.66 -4.48 12.02
N LEU A 17 -24.14 -5.58 12.55
CA LEU A 17 -23.63 -6.68 11.74
C LEU A 17 -24.73 -7.35 10.92
N ALA A 18 -25.93 -7.52 11.49
CA ALA A 18 -27.10 -8.05 10.78
C ALA A 18 -27.50 -7.15 9.60
N MET A 19 -27.41 -5.84 9.77
CA MET A 19 -27.61 -4.88 8.69
C MET A 19 -26.48 -4.91 7.64
N MET A 20 -25.22 -5.05 8.05
CA MET A 20 -24.07 -5.04 7.14
C MET A 20 -23.97 -6.32 6.30
N ALA A 21 -24.30 -7.47 6.86
CA ALA A 21 -24.19 -8.77 6.20
C ALA A 21 -24.85 -8.84 4.80
N PRO A 22 -26.14 -8.49 4.61
CA PRO A 22 -26.77 -8.53 3.29
C PRO A 22 -26.13 -7.54 2.32
N ARG A 23 -25.72 -6.35 2.79
CA ARG A 23 -25.05 -5.34 1.94
C ARG A 23 -23.72 -5.88 1.42
N LEU A 24 -22.87 -6.41 2.28
CA LEU A 24 -21.58 -6.98 1.88
C LEU A 24 -21.76 -8.14 0.88
N LYS A 25 -22.78 -8.98 1.08
CA LYS A 25 -23.12 -10.06 0.13
C LYS A 25 -23.49 -9.53 -1.25
N GLU A 26 -24.33 -8.49 -1.31
CA GLU A 26 -24.71 -7.88 -2.59
C GLU A 26 -23.53 -7.18 -3.27
N MET A 27 -22.63 -6.57 -2.49
CA MET A 27 -21.42 -5.96 -3.02
C MET A 27 -20.48 -6.98 -3.63
N HIS A 28 -20.29 -8.10 -2.95
CA HIS A 28 -19.55 -9.23 -3.50
C HIS A 28 -20.20 -9.75 -4.81
N ARG A 29 -21.54 -9.81 -4.87
CA ARG A 29 -22.26 -10.24 -6.07
C ARG A 29 -21.97 -9.31 -7.27
N VAL A 30 -22.08 -8.00 -7.10
CA VAL A 30 -21.92 -7.02 -8.20
C VAL A 30 -20.47 -6.70 -8.56
N LEU A 31 -19.52 -6.99 -7.67
CA LEU A 31 -18.09 -6.73 -7.91
C LEU A 31 -17.59 -7.60 -9.08
N LYS A 32 -16.75 -7.03 -9.95
CA LYS A 32 -16.10 -7.78 -11.03
C LYS A 32 -15.12 -8.82 -10.44
N PRO A 33 -14.78 -9.91 -11.15
CA PRO A 33 -13.80 -10.90 -10.68
C PRO A 33 -12.47 -10.27 -10.24
N ILE A 34 -11.90 -9.41 -11.09
CA ILE A 34 -10.65 -8.67 -10.78
C ILE A 34 -10.83 -7.48 -9.81
N GLY A 35 -12.02 -7.32 -9.24
CA GLY A 35 -12.41 -6.16 -8.44
C GLY A 35 -11.95 -6.24 -6.99
N SER A 36 -11.74 -5.06 -6.40
CA SER A 36 -11.41 -4.88 -4.98
C SER A 36 -12.50 -4.12 -4.24
N LEU A 37 -12.68 -4.45 -2.97
CA LEU A 37 -13.51 -3.73 -2.00
C LEU A 37 -12.61 -3.16 -0.90
N TYR A 38 -12.79 -1.88 -0.60
CA TYR A 38 -12.14 -1.20 0.51
C TYR A 38 -13.23 -0.78 1.50
N LEU A 39 -13.20 -1.37 2.69
CA LEU A 39 -14.18 -1.09 3.74
C LEU A 39 -13.52 -0.29 4.85
N HIS A 40 -13.86 1.01 4.92
CA HIS A 40 -13.51 1.85 6.06
C HIS A 40 -14.40 1.50 7.25
N CYS A 41 -13.78 1.37 8.43
CA CYS A 41 -14.48 1.07 9.67
C CYS A 41 -13.77 1.67 10.88
N ASP A 42 -14.56 2.03 11.89
CA ASP A 42 -14.04 2.40 13.20
C ASP A 42 -13.48 1.15 13.91
N PRO A 43 -12.41 1.29 14.73
CA PRO A 43 -11.82 0.18 15.48
C PRO A 43 -12.80 -0.61 16.37
N THR A 44 -13.93 -0.03 16.76
CA THR A 44 -14.95 -0.71 17.58
C THR A 44 -15.63 -1.86 16.83
N ALA A 45 -15.77 -1.74 15.51
CA ALA A 45 -16.48 -2.73 14.66
C ALA A 45 -15.56 -3.48 13.68
N SER A 46 -14.32 -3.02 13.50
CA SER A 46 -13.41 -3.50 12.44
C SER A 46 -13.20 -5.01 12.47
N HIS A 47 -12.94 -5.60 13.64
CA HIS A 47 -12.67 -7.04 13.76
C HIS A 47 -13.92 -7.89 13.49
N TYR A 48 -15.11 -7.43 13.93
CA TYR A 48 -16.35 -8.12 13.62
C TYR A 48 -16.68 -8.07 12.13
N LEU A 49 -16.48 -6.90 11.51
CA LEU A 49 -16.61 -6.74 10.06
C LEU A 49 -15.59 -7.57 9.30
N LYS A 50 -14.35 -7.69 9.78
CA LYS A 50 -13.32 -8.54 9.18
C LYS A 50 -13.79 -9.99 9.10
N ILE A 51 -14.27 -10.56 10.21
CA ILE A 51 -14.79 -11.94 10.26
C ILE A 51 -16.00 -12.09 9.34
N LEU A 52 -16.89 -11.10 9.31
CA LEU A 52 -18.04 -11.11 8.41
C LEU A 52 -17.61 -11.07 6.93
N MET A 53 -16.62 -10.24 6.59
CA MET A 53 -16.02 -10.19 5.25
C MET A 53 -15.30 -11.48 4.89
N ASP A 54 -14.61 -12.13 5.82
CA ASP A 54 -14.00 -13.45 5.60
C ASP A 54 -15.06 -14.49 5.22
N GLY A 55 -16.25 -14.41 5.82
CA GLY A 55 -17.38 -15.27 5.47
C GLY A 55 -18.01 -14.95 4.10
N VAL A 56 -17.90 -13.72 3.60
CA VAL A 56 -18.50 -13.29 2.32
C VAL A 56 -17.53 -13.41 1.14
N PHE A 57 -16.30 -12.92 1.31
CA PHE A 57 -15.25 -12.87 0.29
C PHE A 57 -14.30 -14.06 0.37
N GLY A 58 -14.24 -14.76 1.50
CA GLY A 58 -13.26 -15.79 1.78
C GLY A 58 -11.97 -15.21 2.38
N PHE A 59 -11.47 -15.85 3.44
CA PHE A 59 -10.28 -15.38 4.16
C PHE A 59 -9.01 -15.31 3.31
N ARG A 60 -8.91 -16.14 2.26
CA ARG A 60 -7.79 -16.12 1.30
C ARG A 60 -7.79 -14.89 0.40
N ASN A 61 -8.94 -14.23 0.26
CA ASN A 61 -9.10 -13.04 -0.58
C ASN A 61 -8.90 -11.72 0.18
N TYR A 62 -8.54 -11.81 1.46
CA TYR A 62 -8.04 -10.67 2.20
C TYR A 62 -6.65 -10.26 1.69
N ARG A 63 -6.42 -8.97 1.47
CA ARG A 63 -5.15 -8.46 0.91
C ARG A 63 -4.33 -7.68 1.91
N ASN A 64 -4.92 -6.68 2.54
CA ASN A 64 -4.19 -5.83 3.47
C ASN A 64 -5.12 -5.08 4.42
N GLU A 65 -4.54 -4.61 5.51
CA GLU A 65 -5.14 -3.63 6.41
C GLU A 65 -4.42 -2.31 6.23
N ILE A 66 -5.17 -1.28 5.83
CA ILE A 66 -4.65 0.07 5.66
C ILE A 66 -5.04 0.87 6.90
N ILE A 67 -4.04 1.45 7.56
CA ILE A 67 -4.21 2.30 8.73
C ILE A 67 -4.19 3.75 8.25
N TRP A 68 -5.30 4.45 8.38
CA TRP A 68 -5.36 5.87 8.05
C TRP A 68 -5.32 6.69 9.33
N GLN A 69 -4.25 7.48 9.50
CA GLN A 69 -4.11 8.42 10.60
C GLN A 69 -4.92 9.68 10.29
N ARG A 70 -6.03 9.87 11.01
CA ARG A 70 -6.89 11.05 10.86
C ARG A 70 -6.30 12.28 11.55
N THR A 71 -5.66 12.11 12.70
CA THR A 71 -5.27 13.25 13.54
C THR A 71 -3.86 13.09 14.08
N PHE A 72 -3.05 14.15 13.97
CA PHE A 72 -1.72 14.21 14.58
C PHE A 72 -1.76 14.72 16.03
N ALA A 73 -2.66 15.67 16.32
CA ALA A 73 -2.86 16.25 17.64
C ALA A 73 -3.97 15.52 18.41
N GLY A 74 -3.62 14.46 19.13
CA GLY A 74 -4.52 13.92 20.16
C GLY A 74 -4.59 14.90 21.32
N LYS A 75 -5.79 15.21 21.84
CA LYS A 75 -5.90 15.80 23.18
C LYS A 75 -5.17 14.87 24.16
N PRO A 76 -4.42 15.38 25.15
CA PRO A 76 -3.78 14.51 26.14
C PRO A 76 -4.85 13.66 26.83
N ILE A 77 -4.74 12.34 26.68
CA ILE A 77 -5.63 11.38 27.33
C ILE A 77 -4.82 10.71 28.44
N TYR A 78 -5.28 10.83 29.68
CA TYR A 78 -4.54 10.33 30.86
C TYR A 78 -4.80 8.85 31.18
N ARG A 79 -5.85 8.25 30.59
CA ARG A 79 -6.27 6.86 30.85
C ARG A 79 -6.25 5.97 29.61
N ASN A 80 -5.75 6.47 28.48
CA ASN A 80 -5.70 5.72 27.22
C ASN A 80 -4.72 6.34 26.21
N ILE A 81 -4.39 5.59 25.16
CA ILE A 81 -3.67 6.10 23.99
C ILE A 81 -4.65 6.87 23.09
N PRO A 82 -4.24 7.99 22.47
CA PRO A 82 -5.06 8.72 21.51
C PRO A 82 -5.55 7.85 20.35
N LYS A 83 -6.87 7.84 20.11
CA LYS A 83 -7.52 7.13 19.00
C LYS A 83 -7.46 7.96 17.72
N ASN A 84 -6.31 7.96 17.09
CA ASN A 84 -5.99 8.86 15.98
C ASN A 84 -6.12 8.22 14.60
N SER A 85 -6.36 6.90 14.54
CA SER A 85 -6.41 6.15 13.30
C SER A 85 -7.71 5.38 13.13
N ASP A 86 -8.06 5.15 11.86
CA ASP A 86 -9.09 4.21 11.46
C ASP A 86 -8.50 3.10 10.59
N ILE A 87 -9.26 2.02 10.45
CA ILE A 87 -8.89 0.85 9.67
C ILE A 87 -9.68 0.81 8.37
N ILE A 88 -8.99 0.52 7.27
CA ILE A 88 -9.58 0.22 5.97
C ILE A 88 -9.19 -1.21 5.59
N LEU A 89 -10.18 -2.09 5.53
CA LEU A 89 -9.98 -3.48 5.12
C LEU A 89 -10.00 -3.59 3.60
N TRP A 90 -8.96 -4.18 3.02
CA TRP A 90 -8.88 -4.45 1.58
C TRP A 90 -9.10 -5.94 1.28
N TYR A 91 -10.17 -6.21 0.54
CA TYR A 91 -10.49 -7.53 -0.01
C TYR A 91 -10.59 -7.49 -1.53
N THR A 92 -10.37 -8.63 -2.16
CA THR A 92 -10.66 -8.85 -3.58
C THR A 92 -11.75 -9.89 -3.74
N LYS A 93 -12.38 -9.96 -4.91
CA LYS A 93 -13.35 -11.03 -5.20
C LYS A 93 -12.67 -12.37 -5.46
N THR A 94 -11.54 -12.35 -6.19
CA THR A 94 -10.74 -13.53 -6.51
C THR A 94 -9.26 -13.31 -6.21
N ASP A 95 -8.46 -14.37 -6.36
CA ASP A 95 -7.00 -14.29 -6.23
C ASP A 95 -6.29 -13.65 -7.43
N ASP A 96 -6.95 -13.65 -8.58
CA ASP A 96 -6.63 -12.76 -9.69
C ASP A 96 -7.31 -11.40 -9.45
N TYR A 97 -6.52 -10.35 -9.24
CA TYR A 97 -7.03 -9.01 -8.97
C TYR A 97 -6.13 -7.92 -9.56
N PHE A 98 -6.75 -6.79 -9.87
CA PHE A 98 -6.04 -5.63 -10.38
C PHE A 98 -5.56 -4.74 -9.23
N PHE A 99 -4.27 -4.43 -9.21
CA PHE A 99 -3.69 -3.43 -8.31
C PHE A 99 -2.57 -2.66 -9.02
N THR A 100 -2.67 -1.32 -9.00
CA THR A 100 -1.58 -0.44 -9.44
C THR A 100 -0.83 0.05 -8.21
N PRO A 101 0.49 -0.18 -8.11
CA PRO A 101 1.30 0.39 -7.04
C PRO A 101 1.17 1.90 -6.99
N ILE A 102 0.85 2.44 -5.81
CA ILE A 102 0.82 3.88 -5.59
C ILE A 102 2.24 4.31 -5.25
N LEU A 103 2.79 5.23 -6.04
CA LEU A 103 4.12 5.78 -5.83
C LEU A 103 4.02 7.18 -5.22
N ILE A 104 4.84 7.44 -4.21
CA ILE A 104 4.98 8.73 -3.54
C ILE A 104 6.43 9.21 -3.60
N PRO A 105 6.67 10.53 -3.50
CA PRO A 105 8.02 11.06 -3.39
C PRO A 105 8.77 10.48 -2.18
N LEU A 106 10.09 10.48 -2.26
CA LEU A 106 10.95 10.18 -1.11
C LEU A 106 10.81 11.29 -0.06
N SER A 107 10.79 10.91 1.22
CA SER A 107 10.87 11.89 2.32
C SER A 107 12.31 12.33 2.53
N ASP A 108 12.52 13.43 3.26
CA ASP A 108 13.87 13.92 3.53
C ASP A 108 14.71 12.89 4.29
N GLU A 109 14.09 12.08 5.14
CA GLU A 109 14.74 10.96 5.84
C GLU A 109 15.20 9.88 4.86
N ASP A 110 14.39 9.55 3.85
CA ASP A 110 14.81 8.58 2.81
C ASP A 110 16.01 9.13 2.04
N LYS A 111 15.98 10.41 1.67
CA LYS A 111 17.06 11.08 0.93
C LYS A 111 18.34 11.14 1.75
N ALA A 112 18.25 11.37 3.05
CA ALA A 112 19.40 11.40 3.97
C ALA A 112 20.16 10.06 4.03
N THR A 113 19.55 8.94 3.64
CA THR A 113 20.25 7.65 3.55
C THR A 113 21.27 7.57 2.40
N PHE A 114 21.19 8.46 1.41
CA PHE A 114 22.09 8.52 0.26
C PHE A 114 23.29 9.41 0.60
N ASN A 115 24.23 8.82 1.34
CA ASN A 115 25.31 9.52 2.02
C ASN A 115 26.72 9.27 1.43
N PHE A 116 26.81 8.56 0.31
CA PHE A 116 28.07 8.35 -0.42
C PHE A 116 28.06 9.08 -1.76
N ASP A 117 29.25 9.52 -2.19
CA ASP A 117 29.50 10.03 -3.54
C ASP A 117 30.94 9.63 -3.92
N ASP A 118 31.11 9.06 -5.10
CA ASP A 118 32.41 8.65 -5.65
C ASP A 118 32.85 9.49 -6.85
N GLY A 119 32.15 10.60 -7.11
CA GLY A 119 32.47 11.55 -8.18
C GLY A 119 32.25 11.00 -9.58
N ASP A 120 31.42 9.97 -9.75
CA ASP A 120 31.12 9.35 -11.05
C ASP A 120 30.13 10.15 -11.90
N GLY A 121 29.62 11.28 -11.39
CA GLY A 121 28.67 12.16 -12.04
C GLY A 121 27.20 11.74 -11.90
N ARG A 122 26.88 10.64 -11.21
CA ARG A 122 25.51 10.15 -10.96
C ARG A 122 24.92 10.68 -9.64
N GLY A 123 25.74 11.34 -8.85
CA GLY A 123 25.37 12.00 -7.60
C GLY A 123 25.30 11.06 -6.40
N PRO A 124 24.67 11.50 -5.29
CA PRO A 124 24.65 10.75 -4.05
C PRO A 124 24.03 9.36 -4.20
N TYR A 125 24.63 8.36 -3.56
CA TYR A 125 24.14 6.99 -3.54
C TYR A 125 24.13 6.41 -2.12
N ASN A 126 23.35 5.34 -1.94
CA ASN A 126 23.52 4.39 -0.85
C ASN A 126 23.90 3.02 -1.42
N THR A 127 24.22 2.08 -0.55
CA THR A 127 24.56 0.72 -0.99
C THR A 127 23.63 -0.31 -0.40
N GLN A 128 23.28 -1.34 -1.18
CA GLN A 128 22.43 -2.46 -0.75
C GLN A 128 23.19 -3.77 -0.85
N PRO A 129 22.95 -4.73 0.07
CA PRO A 129 23.57 -6.05 0.00
C PRO A 129 23.06 -6.83 -1.21
N ILE A 130 23.95 -7.56 -1.89
CA ILE A 130 23.62 -8.42 -3.03
C ILE A 130 23.40 -9.86 -2.56
N ILE A 131 22.50 -10.03 -1.58
CA ILE A 131 22.22 -11.32 -0.96
C ILE A 131 20.83 -11.78 -1.40
N ASN A 132 20.69 -13.06 -1.76
CA ASN A 132 19.38 -13.62 -2.06
C ASN A 132 18.56 -13.83 -0.77
N PRO A 133 17.27 -13.42 -0.73
CA PRO A 133 16.43 -13.66 0.44
C PRO A 133 16.16 -15.15 0.67
N GLY A 134 16.13 -15.97 -0.38
CA GLY A 134 15.96 -17.42 -0.28
C GLY A 134 17.22 -18.16 -0.70
N ASP A 135 17.38 -19.40 -0.25
CA ASP A 135 18.52 -20.21 -0.64
C ASP A 135 18.43 -20.61 -2.14
N ARG A 136 19.40 -20.15 -2.94
CA ARG A 136 19.48 -20.41 -4.39
C ARG A 136 20.82 -21.03 -4.74
N PRO A 137 20.92 -22.37 -4.81
CA PRO A 137 22.17 -23.07 -5.12
C PRO A 137 22.83 -22.59 -6.44
N ASN A 138 22.02 -22.29 -7.46
CA ASN A 138 22.49 -21.79 -8.76
C ASN A 138 23.11 -20.38 -8.71
N LEU A 139 22.98 -19.67 -7.59
CA LEU A 139 23.56 -18.34 -7.36
C LEU A 139 24.70 -18.38 -6.33
N LYS A 140 25.16 -19.57 -5.93
CA LYS A 140 26.34 -19.77 -5.07
C LYS A 140 27.57 -20.05 -5.93
N TYR A 141 28.08 -19.02 -6.59
CA TYR A 141 29.32 -19.10 -7.38
C TYR A 141 30.36 -18.12 -6.81
N ILE A 142 31.64 -18.46 -7.01
CA ILE A 142 32.73 -17.55 -6.71
C ILE A 142 32.74 -16.49 -7.79
N TYR A 143 32.51 -15.24 -7.42
CA TYR A 143 32.54 -14.13 -8.37
C TYR A 143 33.98 -13.62 -8.52
N LYS A 144 34.47 -13.54 -9.77
CA LYS A 144 35.78 -12.95 -10.09
C LYS A 144 35.57 -11.54 -10.61
N ASP A 145 36.09 -10.54 -9.91
CA ASP A 145 35.95 -9.15 -10.35
C ASP A 145 36.89 -8.83 -11.52
N LEU A 146 36.73 -7.66 -12.14
CA LEU A 146 37.54 -7.24 -13.30
C LEU A 146 39.03 -7.05 -12.97
N LYS A 147 39.40 -7.05 -11.68
CA LYS A 147 40.79 -7.01 -11.20
C LYS A 147 41.32 -8.42 -10.85
N GLY A 148 40.53 -9.46 -11.07
CA GLY A 148 40.87 -10.85 -10.79
C GLY A 148 40.73 -11.27 -9.32
N ARG A 149 40.13 -10.44 -8.45
CA ARG A 149 39.87 -10.83 -7.05
C ARG A 149 38.65 -11.73 -6.97
N GLU A 150 38.75 -12.76 -6.14
CA GLU A 150 37.68 -13.73 -5.93
C GLU A 150 36.82 -13.38 -4.72
N TRP A 151 35.51 -13.47 -4.88
CA TRP A 151 34.52 -13.16 -3.87
C TRP A 151 33.63 -14.36 -3.59
N GLN A 152 33.62 -14.80 -2.34
CA GLN A 152 32.80 -15.93 -1.90
C GLN A 152 31.32 -15.55 -1.85
N PRO A 153 30.40 -16.43 -2.30
CA PRO A 153 28.98 -16.16 -2.26
C PRO A 153 28.45 -16.08 -0.82
N PRO A 154 27.39 -15.29 -0.57
CA PRO A 154 26.63 -15.36 0.67
C PRO A 154 25.99 -16.75 0.86
N ASN A 155 25.59 -17.07 2.10
CA ASN A 155 24.97 -18.37 2.44
C ASN A 155 23.78 -18.73 1.54
N ASN A 156 22.95 -17.75 1.19
CA ASN A 156 21.77 -17.93 0.33
C ASN A 156 22.07 -17.76 -1.17
N GLY A 157 23.33 -17.51 -1.53
CA GLY A 157 23.75 -17.11 -2.86
C GLY A 157 23.64 -15.61 -3.12
N TRP A 158 24.22 -15.19 -4.24
CA TRP A 158 24.11 -13.84 -4.76
C TRP A 158 22.67 -13.50 -5.16
N ARG A 159 22.32 -12.22 -5.17
CA ARG A 159 21.05 -11.75 -5.73
C ARG A 159 20.98 -11.90 -7.25
N PHE A 160 22.12 -11.87 -7.93
CA PHE A 160 22.24 -11.87 -9.38
C PHE A 160 23.11 -13.03 -9.89
N ASN A 161 22.91 -13.43 -11.14
CA ASN A 161 23.80 -14.36 -11.83
C ASN A 161 25.12 -13.66 -12.22
N GLU A 162 26.12 -14.45 -12.63
CA GLU A 162 27.48 -13.95 -12.89
C GLU A 162 27.51 -12.91 -14.02
N GLU A 163 26.77 -13.16 -15.11
CA GLU A 163 26.64 -12.22 -16.21
C GLU A 163 26.14 -10.85 -15.74
N ARG A 164 25.09 -10.82 -14.91
CA ARG A 164 24.55 -9.58 -14.38
C ARG A 164 25.51 -8.90 -13.40
N MET A 165 26.28 -9.67 -12.63
CA MET A 165 27.32 -9.09 -11.75
C MET A 165 28.38 -8.36 -12.59
N HIS A 166 28.85 -8.97 -13.68
CA HIS A 166 29.79 -8.30 -14.59
C HIS A 166 29.22 -7.04 -15.21
N GLN A 167 27.95 -7.06 -15.66
CA GLN A 167 27.29 -5.86 -16.17
C GLN A 167 27.25 -4.74 -15.12
N LEU A 168 26.94 -5.05 -13.86
CA LEU A 168 26.93 -4.07 -12.78
C LEU A 168 28.34 -3.54 -12.48
N GLU A 169 29.37 -4.40 -12.56
CA GLU A 169 30.75 -3.96 -12.37
C GLU A 169 31.22 -3.03 -13.49
N SER A 170 30.94 -3.40 -14.76
CA SER A 170 31.23 -2.56 -15.92
C SER A 170 30.51 -1.22 -15.85
N ASP A 171 29.29 -1.20 -15.32
CA ASP A 171 28.50 0.02 -15.08
C ASP A 171 28.92 0.78 -13.80
N ARG A 172 30.01 0.37 -13.14
CA ARG A 172 30.53 0.95 -11.88
C ARG A 172 29.50 0.99 -10.74
N ARG A 173 28.48 0.13 -10.79
CA ARG A 173 27.42 0.00 -9.77
C ARG A 173 27.80 -0.88 -8.59
N LEU A 174 28.89 -1.62 -8.67
CA LEU A 174 29.35 -2.41 -7.54
C LEU A 174 30.28 -1.59 -6.64
N SER A 175 30.07 -1.71 -5.33
CA SER A 175 30.98 -1.25 -4.30
C SER A 175 31.63 -2.46 -3.63
N PHE A 176 32.96 -2.50 -3.66
CA PHE A 176 33.76 -3.60 -3.15
C PHE A 176 34.37 -3.23 -1.80
N GLY A 177 33.74 -3.67 -0.70
CA GLY A 177 34.23 -3.50 0.66
C GLY A 177 34.52 -4.84 1.34
N LYS A 178 34.02 -5.05 2.56
CA LYS A 178 34.02 -6.39 3.20
C LYS A 178 33.16 -7.41 2.44
N THR A 179 32.15 -6.91 1.73
CA THR A 179 31.24 -7.68 0.86
C THR A 179 30.98 -6.85 -0.40
N ILE A 180 30.50 -7.49 -1.47
CA ILE A 180 30.01 -6.79 -2.66
C ILE A 180 28.64 -6.19 -2.36
N ARG A 181 28.48 -4.91 -2.64
CA ARG A 181 27.20 -4.18 -2.50
C ARG A 181 26.87 -3.47 -3.80
N GLU A 182 25.59 -3.28 -4.09
CA GLU A 182 25.10 -2.54 -5.25
C GLU A 182 24.84 -1.08 -4.85
N LYS A 183 25.28 -0.12 -5.65
CA LYS A 183 25.01 1.31 -5.49
C LYS A 183 23.62 1.63 -6.03
N TYR A 184 22.84 2.34 -5.22
CA TYR A 184 21.54 2.90 -5.58
C TYR A 184 21.63 4.42 -5.52
N TYR A 185 21.44 5.08 -6.65
CA TYR A 185 21.58 6.54 -6.78
C TYR A 185 20.29 7.27 -6.42
N LEU A 186 20.43 8.42 -5.76
CA LEU A 186 19.32 9.24 -5.29
C LEU A 186 18.46 9.74 -6.45
N LEU A 187 19.07 10.29 -7.50
CA LEU A 187 18.36 10.85 -8.66
C LEU A 187 17.49 9.78 -9.34
N GLU A 188 18.02 8.56 -9.52
CA GLU A 188 17.25 7.43 -10.07
C GLU A 188 16.11 7.01 -9.14
N ARG A 189 16.33 7.07 -7.84
CA ARG A 189 15.33 6.72 -6.83
C ARG A 189 14.21 7.75 -6.77
N GLU A 190 14.52 9.03 -6.87
CA GLU A 190 13.56 10.14 -6.88
C GLU A 190 12.64 10.08 -8.10
N GLN A 191 13.18 9.80 -9.28
CA GLN A 191 12.38 9.60 -10.50
C GLN A 191 11.40 8.43 -10.37
N LYS A 192 11.79 7.36 -9.68
CA LYS A 192 10.94 6.18 -9.46
C LYS A 192 9.93 6.38 -8.33
N GLY A 193 10.25 7.15 -7.29
CA GLY A 193 9.45 7.28 -6.07
C GLY A 193 9.39 5.98 -5.24
N LYS A 194 8.83 6.03 -4.04
CA LYS A 194 8.62 4.86 -3.18
C LYS A 194 7.18 4.39 -3.21
N GLN A 195 6.95 3.09 -3.02
CA GLN A 195 5.59 2.59 -2.88
C GLN A 195 4.99 3.12 -1.57
N LEU A 196 3.75 3.59 -1.64
CA LEU A 196 2.98 4.02 -0.47
C LEU A 196 2.77 2.81 0.46
N PRO A 197 3.22 2.87 1.73
CA PRO A 197 2.96 1.80 2.68
C PRO A 197 1.47 1.71 3.05
N ASN A 198 1.11 0.68 3.81
CA ASN A 198 -0.25 0.52 4.34
C ASN A 198 -0.59 1.47 5.50
N ILE A 199 0.37 2.29 5.96
CA ILE A 199 0.15 3.33 6.96
C ILE A 199 0.07 4.67 6.24
N TRP A 200 -1.12 5.25 6.20
CA TRP A 200 -1.41 6.52 5.53
C TRP A 200 -1.47 7.63 6.58
N ALA A 201 -0.33 8.30 6.77
CA ALA A 201 -0.20 9.40 7.72
C ALA A 201 -0.43 10.78 7.08
N ASP A 202 -0.23 10.91 5.77
CA ASP A 202 -0.19 12.17 5.03
C ASP A 202 -1.57 12.67 4.54
N ILE A 203 -2.65 11.99 4.91
CA ILE A 203 -4.01 12.31 4.44
C ILE A 203 -4.78 13.03 5.57
N PRO A 204 -5.00 14.35 5.48
CA PRO A 204 -5.70 15.11 6.52
C PRO A 204 -7.19 14.74 6.59
N ILE A 205 -7.87 15.08 7.69
CA ILE A 205 -9.34 15.05 7.75
C ILE A 205 -9.98 16.04 6.77
N VAL A 206 -11.30 15.92 6.61
CA VAL A 206 -12.11 16.79 5.76
C VAL A 206 -11.81 18.26 6.02
N GLY A 207 -11.29 18.95 5.00
CA GLY A 207 -11.03 20.39 5.04
C GLY A 207 -12.33 21.21 5.04
N GLN A 208 -12.27 22.47 5.47
CA GLN A 208 -13.45 23.34 5.47
C GLN A 208 -14.04 23.54 4.07
N GLU A 209 -13.18 23.68 3.06
CA GLU A 209 -13.56 23.95 1.67
C GLU A 209 -14.32 22.80 1.00
N GLU A 210 -14.08 21.55 1.41
CA GLU A 210 -14.74 20.36 0.87
C GLU A 210 -15.93 19.90 1.73
N ARG A 211 -16.21 20.56 2.86
CA ARG A 211 -17.20 20.10 3.84
C ARG A 211 -18.63 20.32 3.35
N LEU A 212 -19.42 19.25 3.30
CA LEU A 212 -20.81 19.25 2.85
C LEU A 212 -21.83 19.20 4.00
N GLY A 213 -21.37 19.20 5.26
CA GLY A 213 -22.23 19.13 6.44
C GLY A 213 -22.55 17.70 6.93
N TYR A 214 -22.08 16.66 6.23
CA TYR A 214 -22.22 15.27 6.69
C TYR A 214 -21.25 14.95 7.84
N PRO A 215 -21.73 14.41 8.98
CA PRO A 215 -20.88 14.15 10.16
C PRO A 215 -19.72 13.17 9.92
N THR A 216 -19.91 12.20 9.04
CA THR A 216 -18.96 11.10 8.77
C THR A 216 -18.21 11.27 7.46
N GLN A 217 -18.27 12.45 6.84
CA GLN A 217 -17.63 12.74 5.57
C GLN A 217 -16.15 12.36 5.59
N LYS A 218 -15.66 11.87 4.45
CA LYS A 218 -14.27 11.49 4.23
C LYS A 218 -13.63 12.47 3.25
N PRO A 219 -12.36 12.85 3.47
CA PRO A 219 -11.68 13.83 2.64
C PRO A 219 -11.53 13.29 1.22
N GLU A 220 -11.66 14.13 0.21
CA GLU A 220 -11.42 13.75 -1.18
C GLU A 220 -10.02 13.17 -1.36
N ALA A 221 -9.04 13.68 -0.59
CA ALA A 221 -7.67 13.20 -0.59
C ALA A 221 -7.55 11.69 -0.29
N LEU A 222 -8.43 11.12 0.53
CA LEU A 222 -8.45 9.68 0.82
C LEU A 222 -8.92 8.86 -0.39
N PHE A 223 -9.93 9.36 -1.11
CA PHE A 223 -10.37 8.77 -2.39
C PHE A 223 -9.32 8.92 -3.46
N ARG A 224 -8.70 10.10 -3.54
CA ARG A 224 -7.63 10.37 -4.50
C ARG A 224 -6.43 9.51 -4.20
N ALA A 225 -5.98 9.34 -2.95
CA ALA A 225 -4.87 8.45 -2.60
C ALA A 225 -5.14 7.01 -3.08
N HIS A 226 -6.36 6.51 -2.85
CA HIS A 226 -6.80 5.24 -3.39
C HIS A 226 -6.79 5.21 -4.94
N ASN A 227 -7.20 6.31 -5.57
CA ASN A 227 -7.23 6.49 -7.03
C ASN A 227 -5.90 7.01 -7.63
N ARG A 228 -4.82 7.26 -6.88
CA ARG A 228 -3.56 7.83 -7.42
C ARG A 228 -2.89 6.84 -8.37
N GLY A 229 -3.14 5.55 -8.20
CA GLY A 229 -2.77 4.52 -9.17
C GLY A 229 -3.53 4.59 -10.52
N TRP A 230 -4.59 5.38 -10.63
CA TRP A 230 -5.39 5.52 -11.85
C TRP A 230 -4.88 6.59 -12.81
N GLN A 231 -4.29 7.68 -12.32
CA GLN A 231 -3.91 8.83 -13.17
C GLN A 231 -2.61 8.62 -13.95
N GLN A 232 -1.82 7.58 -13.66
CA GLN A 232 -0.55 7.35 -14.36
C GLN A 232 -0.69 6.83 -15.80
N ARG A 233 -1.90 6.54 -16.29
CA ARG A 233 -2.16 6.31 -17.73
C ARG A 233 -3.46 6.98 -18.11
N GLY A 234 -3.38 8.04 -18.91
CA GLY A 234 -4.50 8.87 -19.37
C GLY A 234 -5.51 8.12 -20.24
N GLY A 235 -6.36 7.30 -19.62
CA GLY A 235 -7.49 6.67 -20.28
C GLY A 235 -8.69 6.65 -19.35
N LEU A 236 -9.79 7.29 -19.77
CA LEU A 236 -11.11 7.11 -19.15
C LEU A 236 -11.44 5.62 -19.18
N SER A 237 -11.30 4.95 -18.04
CA SER A 237 -11.69 3.57 -17.89
C SER A 237 -12.60 3.46 -16.68
N THR A 238 -13.89 3.68 -16.86
CA THR A 238 -14.93 3.40 -15.86
C THR A 238 -14.83 1.95 -15.39
N ARG A 239 -14.20 1.70 -14.23
CA ARG A 239 -14.11 0.36 -13.62
C ARG A 239 -14.63 0.43 -12.18
N PRO A 240 -15.58 -0.43 -11.81
CA PRO A 240 -16.35 -0.26 -10.58
C PRO A 240 -15.48 -0.65 -9.39
N LEU A 241 -15.09 0.38 -8.65
CA LEU A 241 -14.50 0.26 -7.34
C LEU A 241 -15.58 0.67 -6.36
N LEU A 242 -16.00 -0.25 -5.50
CA LEU A 242 -17.01 0.08 -4.51
C LEU A 242 -16.31 0.55 -3.25
N TRP A 243 -16.41 1.84 -2.96
CA TRP A 243 -15.99 2.40 -1.69
C TRP A 243 -17.24 2.56 -0.85
N LEU A 244 -17.33 1.81 0.25
CA LEU A 244 -18.47 1.90 1.13
C LEU A 244 -18.33 3.12 2.04
N ARG A 245 -19.04 4.21 1.69
CA ARG A 245 -19.31 5.32 2.61
C ARG A 245 -20.56 4.98 3.43
N TYR A 246 -20.49 5.06 4.75
CA TYR A 246 -21.70 5.20 5.56
C TYR A 246 -22.10 6.68 5.54
N GLY A 247 -23.09 7.03 4.69
CA GLY A 247 -23.72 8.37 4.67
C GLY A 247 -23.76 9.11 3.32
N ASP A 248 -22.98 8.70 2.32
CA ASP A 248 -22.91 9.41 1.02
C ASP A 248 -23.08 8.41 -0.12
N CYS A 249 -24.33 8.14 -0.47
CA CYS A 249 -24.69 7.34 -1.64
C CYS A 249 -25.26 8.22 -2.76
N GLN A 250 -24.72 9.41 -2.99
CA GLN A 250 -25.02 10.18 -4.20
C GLN A 250 -23.77 10.98 -4.63
N ARG A 251 -23.27 10.67 -5.85
CA ARG A 251 -22.24 11.39 -6.62
C ARG A 251 -20.76 11.14 -6.25
N SER A 252 -20.22 10.08 -6.85
CA SER A 252 -18.82 10.03 -7.29
C SER A 252 -18.71 9.64 -8.77
N ALA A 253 -19.56 10.24 -9.60
CA ALA A 253 -19.32 10.33 -11.05
C ALA A 253 -18.62 11.68 -11.32
N PRO A 254 -17.58 11.72 -12.17
CA PRO A 254 -16.93 12.99 -12.53
C PRO A 254 -17.95 13.93 -13.19
N LYS A 255 -17.98 15.20 -12.74
CA LYS A 255 -18.70 16.27 -13.43
C LYS A 255 -18.00 16.48 -14.77
N SER A 256 -18.53 15.93 -15.86
CA SER A 256 -18.23 16.44 -17.20
C SER A 256 -19.05 17.71 -17.39
N SER A 257 -18.39 18.86 -17.42
CA SER A 257 -18.95 20.06 -18.03
C SER A 257 -19.10 19.78 -19.52
N MET A 258 -20.32 19.52 -19.96
CA MET A 258 -20.71 19.59 -21.37
C MET A 258 -21.90 20.53 -21.40
N ASP A 259 -21.60 21.78 -21.71
CA ASP A 259 -22.59 22.78 -22.09
C ASP A 259 -23.31 22.26 -23.35
N TRP A 260 -24.63 22.38 -23.35
CA TRP A 260 -25.47 22.13 -24.52
C TRP A 260 -26.17 23.45 -24.84
N ASP A 261 -25.90 23.98 -26.04
CA ASP A 261 -26.92 24.70 -26.81
C ASP A 261 -28.02 23.71 -27.26
#